data_AF-A0A927R0R2-F1
#
_entry.id   AF-A0A927R0R2-F1
#
_cell.length_a   1.000
_cell.length_b   1.000
_cell.length_c   1.000
_cell.angle_alpha   90.00
_cell.angle_beta   90.00
_cell.angle_gamma   90.00
#
_symmetry.space_group_name_H-M   'P 1'
#
loop_
_entity.id
_entity.type
_entity.pdbx_description
1 polymer ?
#
loop_
_entity_poly.entity_id
_entity_poly.type
_entity_poly.pdbx_seq_one_letter_code
_entity_poly.pdbx_strand_id
1 'polypeptide(L)'
;MEFDYCNVELDEMKERLFMEIGCKFQDEPEELYVIQMTGEPSGALKEVRLLFNTMDCRYSFKEDELASLLEYVREQLSSSEYAEWFEALPYYG
;
A
#
# COMPACT_ATOMS: atom_id res chain seq x y z
N MET A 1 -7.37 2.88 11.22
CA MET A 1 -7.64 2.92 9.77
C MET A 1 -8.26 1.60 9.39
N GLU A 2 -9.27 1.61 8.51
CA GLU A 2 -9.87 0.40 7.96
C GLU A 2 -9.55 0.32 6.47
N PHE A 3 -9.10 -0.85 6.00
CA PHE A 3 -8.79 -1.08 4.59
C PHE A 3 -9.98 -1.74 3.90
N ASP A 4 -10.36 -1.22 2.73
CA ASP A 4 -11.56 -1.59 1.99
C ASP A 4 -11.23 -2.52 0.82
N TYR A 5 -10.21 -2.17 0.03
CA TYR A 5 -9.73 -2.97 -1.09
C TYR A 5 -8.23 -2.75 -1.33
N CYS A 6 -7.60 -3.68 -2.04
CA CYS A 6 -6.25 -3.57 -2.56
C CYS A 6 -6.25 -3.92 -4.04
N ASN A 7 -5.89 -2.99 -4.90
CA ASN A 7 -5.60 -3.25 -6.31
C ASN A 7 -4.09 -3.29 -6.51
N VAL A 8 -3.62 -4.23 -7.31
CA VAL A 8 -2.19 -4.44 -7.56
C VAL A 8 -1.98 -4.51 -9.07
N GLU A 9 -1.13 -3.63 -9.56
CA GLU A 9 -0.75 -3.55 -10.97
C GLU A 9 0.77 -3.63 -11.10
N LEU A 10 1.24 -4.47 -12.02
CA LEU A 10 2.65 -4.52 -12.37
C LEU A 10 2.96 -3.44 -13.42
N ASP A 11 3.83 -2.49 -13.07
CA ASP A 11 4.49 -1.61 -14.03
C ASP A 11 5.59 -2.41 -14.73
N GLU A 12 5.24 -3.07 -15.84
CA GLU A 12 6.17 -3.88 -16.66
C GLU A 12 7.36 -3.08 -17.18
N MET A 13 7.24 -1.76 -17.35
CA MET A 13 8.33 -0.93 -17.88
C MET A 13 9.39 -0.61 -16.83
N LYS A 14 8.99 -0.52 -15.56
CA LYS A 14 9.89 -0.17 -14.45
C LYS A 14 10.18 -1.32 -13.50
N GLU A 15 9.59 -2.49 -13.75
CA GLU A 15 9.63 -3.65 -12.87
C GLU A 15 9.22 -3.25 -11.45
N ARG A 16 8.04 -2.65 -11.29
CA ARG A 16 7.53 -2.21 -9.99
C ARG A 16 6.09 -2.62 -9.78
N LEU A 17 5.74 -2.90 -8.53
CA LEU A 17 4.35 -3.11 -8.15
C LEU A 17 3.75 -1.77 -7.73
N PHE A 18 2.74 -1.34 -8.47
CA PHE A 18 1.89 -0.24 -8.10
C PHE A 18 0.68 -0.79 -7.36
N MET A 19 0.38 -0.26 -6.19
CA MET A 19 -0.74 -0.73 -5.38
C MET A 19 -1.61 0.45 -4.97
N GLU A 20 -2.91 0.26 -5.09
CA GLU A 20 -3.92 1.21 -4.66
C GLU A 20 -4.78 0.57 -3.58
N ILE A 21 -4.68 1.11 -2.37
CA ILE A 21 -5.39 0.60 -1.21
C ILE A 21 -6.47 1.60 -0.83
N GLY A 22 -7.73 1.19 -0.93
CA GLY A 22 -8.84 1.97 -0.40
C GLY A 22 -8.81 1.92 1.13
N CYS A 23 -8.89 3.06 1.80
CA CYS A 23 -8.94 3.12 3.26
C CYS A 23 -9.93 4.17 3.78
N LYS A 24 -10.47 3.94 4.97
CA LYS A 24 -11.34 4.86 5.71
C LYS A 24 -10.72 5.16 7.07
N PHE A 25 -10.74 6.43 7.46
CA PHE A 25 -10.32 6.83 8.80
C PHE A 25 -11.48 6.65 9.77
N GLN A 26 -11.19 6.28 11.02
CA GLN A 26 -12.24 6.10 12.03
C GLN A 26 -12.97 7.41 12.36
N ASP A 27 -12.26 8.54 12.24
CA ASP A 27 -12.82 9.88 12.44
C ASP A 27 -13.72 10.33 11.27
N GLU A 28 -13.50 9.78 10.07
CA GLU A 28 -14.21 10.13 8.83
C GLU A 28 -14.61 8.86 8.05
N PRO A 29 -15.59 8.08 8.56
CA PRO A 29 -15.95 6.78 7.98
C PRO A 29 -16.73 6.88 6.67
N GLU A 30 -17.30 8.06 6.37
CA GLU A 30 -18.03 8.32 5.12
C GLU A 30 -17.08 8.65 3.95
N GLU A 31 -15.84 9.03 4.26
CA GLU A 31 -14.86 9.47 3.28
C GLU A 31 -13.95 8.32 2.86
N LEU A 32 -13.85 8.10 1.55
CA LEU A 32 -12.96 7.09 0.97
C LEU A 32 -11.64 7.74 0.55
N TYR A 33 -10.56 7.28 1.15
CA TYR A 33 -9.21 7.65 0.80
C TYR A 33 -8.54 6.52 0.03
N VAL A 34 -7.54 6.85 -0.79
CA VAL A 34 -6.76 5.88 -1.57
C VAL A 34 -5.29 6.05 -1.23
N ILE A 35 -4.68 5.02 -0.66
CA ILE A 35 -3.25 4.96 -0.46
C ILE A 35 -2.62 4.40 -1.72
N GLN A 36 -1.81 5.20 -2.38
CA GLN A 36 -0.97 4.75 -3.47
C GLN A 36 0.39 4.38 -2.92
N MET A 37 0.83 3.18 -3.26
CA MET A 37 2.15 2.69 -2.88
C MET A 37 2.87 2.10 -4.08
N THR A 38 4.19 2.22 -4.07
CA THR A 38 5.05 1.60 -5.08
C THR A 38 6.08 0.72 -4.40
N GLY A 39 6.02 -0.58 -4.67
CA GLY A 39 6.99 -1.58 -4.26
C GLY A 39 7.98 -1.93 -5.38
N GLU A 40 9.22 -2.19 -5.02
CA GLU A 40 10.24 -2.75 -5.92
C GLU A 40 10.32 -4.28 -5.77
N PRO A 41 10.85 -5.02 -6.77
CA PRO A 41 10.96 -6.48 -6.72
C PRO A 41 11.87 -6.97 -5.60
N SER A 42 12.75 -6.09 -5.12
CA SER A 42 13.59 -6.31 -3.93
C SER A 42 12.79 -6.32 -2.63
N GLY A 43 11.49 -6.04 -2.68
CA GLY A 43 10.69 -5.78 -1.50
C GLY A 43 10.99 -4.42 -0.88
N ALA A 44 11.55 -3.44 -1.59
CA ALA A 44 11.68 -2.10 -1.05
C ALA A 44 10.41 -1.28 -1.32
N LEU A 45 9.85 -0.63 -0.29
CA LEU A 45 8.80 0.37 -0.49
C LEU A 45 9.46 1.68 -0.95
N LYS A 46 9.15 2.10 -2.18
CA LYS A 46 9.74 3.30 -2.77
C LYS A 46 8.96 4.56 -2.43
N GLU A 47 7.64 4.45 -2.44
CA GLU A 47 6.75 5.58 -2.25
C GLU A 47 5.44 5.13 -1.62
N VAL A 48 4.90 5.97 -0.73
CA VAL A 48 3.57 5.83 -0.16
C VAL A 48 2.95 7.21 -0.04
N ARG A 49 1.72 7.37 -0.53
CA ARG A 49 0.99 8.64 -0.51
C ARG A 49 -0.49 8.40 -0.29
N LEU A 50 -1.14 9.31 0.43
CA LEU A 50 -2.58 9.30 0.62
C LEU A 50 -3.23 10.27 -0.37
N LEU A 51 -4.19 9.77 -1.13
CA LEU A 51 -5.03 10.54 -2.02
C LEU A 51 -6.45 10.63 -1.45
N PHE A 52 -7.06 11.79 -1.61
CA PHE A 52 -8.49 12.01 -1.42
C PHE A 52 -9.06 12.62 -2.69
N ASN A 53 -10.03 11.97 -3.32
CA ASN A 53 -10.57 12.40 -4.61
C ASN A 53 -9.49 12.74 -5.64
N THR A 54 -8.48 11.87 -5.79
CA THR A 54 -7.28 12.04 -6.65
C THR A 54 -6.31 13.16 -6.26
N MET A 55 -6.57 13.89 -5.17
CA MET A 55 -5.66 14.93 -4.66
C MET A 55 -4.73 14.37 -3.59
N ASP A 56 -3.43 14.69 -3.70
CA ASP A 56 -2.41 14.34 -2.72
C ASP A 56 -2.63 15.11 -1.41
N CYS A 57 -2.99 14.39 -0.35
CA CYS A 57 -3.23 14.96 0.98
C CYS A 57 -1.94 15.37 1.70
N ARG A 58 -0.77 14.99 1.15
CA ARG A 58 0.56 15.10 1.79
C ARG A 58 0.55 14.53 3.21
N TYR A 59 -0.22 13.47 3.40
CA TYR A 59 -0.37 12.79 4.67
C TYR A 59 0.95 12.13 5.06
N SER A 60 1.36 12.34 6.30
CA SER A 60 2.53 11.67 6.89
C SER A 60 2.05 10.50 7.73
N PHE A 61 2.19 9.30 7.20
CA PHE A 61 1.84 8.07 7.92
C PHE A 61 2.70 7.92 9.18
N LYS A 62 2.07 7.56 10.29
CA LYS A 62 2.78 7.14 11.50
C LYS A 62 3.39 5.75 11.28
N GLU A 63 4.40 5.41 12.08
CA GLU A 63 5.06 4.10 12.01
C GLU A 63 4.05 2.95 12.19
N ASP A 64 3.13 3.06 13.15
CA ASP A 64 2.09 2.04 13.40
C ASP A 64 1.11 1.88 12.22
N GLU A 65 0.77 2.98 11.54
CA GLU A 65 -0.13 2.97 10.37
C GLU A 65 0.56 2.35 9.16
N LEU A 66 1.84 2.69 8.97
CA LEU A 66 2.66 2.15 7.91
C LEU A 66 2.91 0.65 8.12
N ALA A 67 3.15 0.22 9.35
CA ALA A 67 3.26 -1.20 9.70
C ALA A 67 1.95 -1.95 9.39
N SER A 68 0.81 -1.43 9.83
CA SER A 68 -0.51 -2.02 9.55
C SER A 68 -0.82 -2.11 8.05
N LEU A 69 -0.46 -1.08 7.30
CA LEU A 69 -0.60 -1.05 5.84
C LEU A 69 0.30 -2.09 5.16
N LEU A 70 1.56 -2.20 5.59
CA LEU A 70 2.50 -3.18 5.05
C LEU A 70 2.05 -4.61 5.35
N GLU A 71 1.52 -4.88 6.55
CA GLU A 71 0.94 -6.18 6.88
C GLU A 71 -0.28 -6.50 6.01
N TYR A 72 -1.22 -5.55 5.86
CA TYR A 72 -2.38 -5.73 4.99
C TYR A 72 -1.98 -6.03 3.54
N VAL A 73 -1.06 -5.25 2.99
CA VAL A 73 -0.56 -5.46 1.63
C VAL A 73 0.15 -6.80 1.49
N ARG A 74 0.93 -7.21 2.51
CA ARG A 74 1.60 -8.51 2.51
C ARG A 74 0.60 -9.66 2.45
N GLU A 75 -0.50 -9.60 3.21
CA GLU A 75 -1.56 -10.61 3.16
C GLU A 75 -2.21 -10.67 1.76
N GLN A 76 -2.54 -9.51 1.19
CA GLN A 76 -3.14 -9.42 -0.15
C GLN A 76 -2.20 -9.98 -1.23
N LEU A 77 -0.93 -9.59 -1.20
CA LEU A 77 0.06 -10.01 -2.19
C LEU A 77 0.45 -11.48 -2.04
N SER A 78 0.52 -12.00 -0.81
CA SER A 78 0.76 -13.42 -0.57
C SER A 78 -0.33 -14.32 -1.16
N SER A 79 -1.54 -13.76 -1.32
CA SER A 79 -2.69 -14.44 -1.95
C SER A 79 -2.77 -14.19 -3.47
N SER A 80 -1.84 -13.40 -4.02
CA SER A 80 -1.78 -13.01 -5.43
C SER A 80 -0.63 -13.71 -6.17
N GLU A 81 -0.54 -13.51 -7.48
CA GLU A 81 0.58 -13.98 -8.31
C GLU A 81 1.92 -13.29 -8.00
N TYR A 82 1.91 -12.22 -7.21
CA TYR A 82 3.10 -11.43 -6.84
C TYR A 82 3.71 -11.84 -5.49
N ALA A 83 3.32 -13.00 -4.94
CA ALA A 83 3.83 -13.48 -3.66
C ALA A 83 5.37 -13.50 -3.59
N GLU A 84 6.04 -13.87 -4.68
CA GLU A 84 7.51 -13.94 -4.78
C GLU A 84 8.19 -12.56 -4.71
N TRP A 85 7.48 -11.47 -5.05
CA TRP A 85 8.01 -10.10 -4.99
C TRP A 85 8.06 -9.55 -3.56
N PHE A 86 7.27 -10.14 -2.66
CA PHE A 86 7.14 -9.67 -1.27
C PHE A 86 7.88 -10.56 -0.26
N GLU A 87 8.28 -11.78 -0.61
CA GLU A 87 9.20 -12.57 0.23
C GLU A 87 10.57 -11.88 0.46
N ALA A 88 10.92 -10.94 -0.41
CA ALA A 88 12.15 -10.16 -0.31
C ALA A 88 12.08 -8.94 0.63
N LEU A 89 10.90 -8.57 1.17
CA LEU A 89 10.79 -7.47 2.13
C LEU A 89 11.54 -7.78 3.42
N PRO A 90 12.59 -7.01 3.77
CA PRO A 90 13.17 -7.15 5.09
C PRO A 90 12.13 -6.76 6.14
N TYR A 91 11.91 -7.67 7.10
CA TYR A 91 11.23 -7.37 8.36
C TYR A 91 11.93 -6.16 9.00
N TYR A 92 11.29 -5.00 9.00
CA TYR A 92 11.60 -3.98 9.98
C TYR A 92 10.81 -4.33 11.24
N GLY A 93 11.45 -5.17 12.07
CA GLY A 93 11.05 -5.41 13.46
C GLY A 93 11.85 -4.52 14.41
#